data_AF-A0A2A5VEU0-F1
#
_entry.id   AF-A0A2A5VEU0-F1
#
_cell.length_a   1.000
_cell.length_b   1.000
_cell.length_c   1.000
_cell.angle_alpha   90.00
_cell.angle_beta   90.00
_cell.angle_gamma   90.00
#
_symmetry.space_group_name_H-M   'P 1'
#
loop_
_entity.id
_entity.type
_entity.pdbx_description
1 polymer ?
#
loop_
_entity_poly.entity_id
_entity_poly.type
_entity_poly.pdbx_seq_one_letter_code
_entity_poly.pdbx_strand_id
1 'polypeptide(L)'
;MEGDKEEKNLPSDQPSSIFIGGPAKAENILSGSINKNKENKNIRFWGNNNIEEISQTPSWAWFLIGLILIPIILSIISTLILTIADFGLFREINSSNIDNGDSVTINDQTFEVYIFTMSSNFDNNYGTTSFWDLNIESSNPGSLDWMTYISGYYDNIDQRETQDDSGNLWYESNSHSDMQDVYDDPSVYIRVIENKVVVAVGDNLPPPTFSVYYWDNSGPEMNGTTIFSACLIWPVTIIGGTIWSIRTDRKPLAYGLLSWGIVALIALLLFSFAWFIGF
;
A
#
# COMPACT_ATOMS: atom_id res chain seq x y z
N MET A 1 25.57 68.07 -47.51
CA MET A 1 25.25 68.89 -46.33
C MET A 1 23.96 69.60 -46.66
N GLU A 2 22.83 69.51 -45.97
CA GLU A 2 22.33 68.95 -44.71
C GLU A 2 20.81 69.25 -44.82
N GLY A 3 19.83 68.48 -44.40
CA GLY A 3 19.74 67.20 -43.73
C GLY A 3 18.28 66.70 -43.86
N ASP A 4 18.11 65.41 -43.60
CA ASP A 4 16.85 64.66 -43.68
C ASP A 4 15.77 65.14 -42.69
N LYS A 5 14.52 65.11 -43.14
CA LYS A 5 13.37 64.65 -42.33
C LYS A 5 12.45 63.79 -43.19
N GLU A 6 12.63 62.48 -43.07
CA GLU A 6 11.65 61.48 -43.50
C GLU A 6 10.34 61.66 -42.73
N GLU A 7 9.25 61.96 -43.42
CA GLU A 7 7.91 61.77 -42.89
C GLU A 7 7.51 60.31 -43.15
N LYS A 8 7.51 59.52 -42.07
CA LYS A 8 7.06 58.12 -42.08
C LYS A 8 5.59 58.04 -42.50
N ASN A 9 5.33 57.56 -43.71
CA ASN A 9 4.02 57.01 -44.06
C ASN A 9 3.79 55.74 -43.22
N LEU A 10 3.02 55.86 -42.14
CA LEU A 10 2.45 54.70 -41.45
C LEU A 10 1.42 54.03 -42.35
N PRO A 11 1.41 52.69 -42.48
CA PRO A 11 0.33 52.00 -43.17
C PRO A 11 -0.96 52.25 -42.40
N SER A 12 -1.95 52.83 -43.07
CA SER A 12 -3.31 52.94 -42.54
C SER A 12 -3.88 51.53 -42.37
N ASP A 13 -3.89 51.03 -41.14
CA ASP A 13 -4.56 49.78 -40.72
C ASP A 13 -6.09 49.91 -40.73
N GLN A 14 -6.64 50.91 -41.41
CA GLN A 14 -8.07 51.09 -41.54
C GLN A 14 -8.58 50.25 -42.72
N PRO A 15 -9.49 49.28 -42.48
CA PRO A 15 -10.02 48.46 -43.56
C PRO A 15 -10.80 49.32 -44.57
N SER A 16 -10.72 48.94 -45.85
CA SER A 16 -11.42 49.62 -46.94
C SER A 16 -12.93 49.64 -46.68
N SER A 17 -13.53 50.83 -46.63
CA SER A 17 -14.98 50.97 -46.51
C SER A 17 -15.66 50.51 -47.80
N ILE A 18 -16.69 49.67 -47.68
CA ILE A 18 -17.52 49.26 -48.81
C ILE A 18 -18.80 50.10 -48.77
N PHE A 19 -19.03 50.84 -49.84
CA PHE A 19 -20.24 51.63 -50.05
C PHE A 19 -21.37 50.74 -50.58
N ILE A 20 -22.49 50.66 -49.87
CA ILE A 20 -23.72 50.04 -50.40
C ILE A 20 -24.69 51.18 -50.69
N GLY A 21 -24.82 51.55 -51.96
CA GLY A 21 -25.74 52.60 -52.40
C GLY A 21 -27.19 52.10 -52.50
N GLY A 22 -28.10 52.82 -51.84
CA GLY A 22 -29.56 52.74 -52.05
C GLY A 22 -30.13 54.14 -52.32
N PRO A 23 -31.29 54.26 -52.99
CA PRO A 23 -31.79 55.53 -53.51
C PRO A 23 -32.51 56.33 -52.41
N ALA A 24 -31.74 56.93 -51.50
CA ALA A 24 -32.08 58.12 -50.73
C ALA A 24 -30.88 58.46 -49.86
N LYS A 25 -30.52 59.74 -49.80
CA LYS A 25 -29.37 60.30 -49.07
C LYS A 25 -29.41 60.01 -47.56
N ALA A 26 -29.03 58.80 -47.16
CA ALA A 26 -28.66 58.48 -45.79
C ALA A 26 -27.30 57.77 -45.84
N GLU A 27 -26.25 58.47 -45.39
CA GLU A 27 -24.92 57.92 -45.22
C GLU A 27 -24.93 56.90 -44.08
N ASN A 28 -25.34 55.67 -44.38
CA ASN A 28 -25.24 54.56 -43.43
C ASN A 28 -23.83 53.97 -43.51
N ILE A 29 -22.90 54.54 -42.75
CA ILE A 29 -21.57 53.97 -42.55
C ILE A 29 -21.72 52.82 -41.55
N LEU A 30 -21.58 51.58 -42.03
CA LEU A 30 -21.40 50.43 -41.15
C LEU A 30 -19.92 50.36 -40.76
N SER A 31 -19.59 50.75 -39.53
CA SER A 31 -18.26 50.57 -38.97
C SER A 31 -18.26 49.39 -37.99
N GLY A 32 -17.24 48.54 -38.10
CA GLY A 32 -17.04 47.40 -37.22
C GLY A 32 -15.61 46.90 -37.32
N SER A 33 -15.02 46.56 -36.19
CA SER A 33 -13.68 45.96 -36.12
C SER A 33 -13.79 44.47 -36.38
N ILE A 34 -13.05 43.97 -37.37
CA ILE A 34 -12.90 42.52 -37.60
C ILE A 34 -11.90 42.01 -36.58
N ASN A 35 -12.39 41.36 -35.52
CA ASN A 35 -11.51 40.64 -34.62
C ASN A 35 -11.05 39.36 -35.34
N LYS A 36 -9.80 39.33 -35.84
CA LYS A 36 -9.19 38.13 -36.43
C LYS A 36 -8.87 37.13 -35.33
N ASN A 37 -9.91 36.54 -34.72
CA ASN A 37 -9.72 35.43 -33.80
C ASN A 37 -9.59 34.14 -34.64
N LYS A 38 -8.40 33.53 -34.61
CA LYS A 38 -8.08 32.28 -35.32
C LYS A 38 -8.66 31.03 -34.65
N GLU A 39 -9.47 31.19 -33.61
CA GLU A 39 -10.05 30.07 -32.88
C GLU A 39 -11.57 30.06 -33.01
N ASN A 40 -12.06 28.87 -33.32
CA ASN A 40 -13.43 28.52 -33.68
C ASN A 40 -14.38 28.59 -32.47
N LYS A 41 -14.53 29.77 -31.85
CA LYS A 41 -15.50 30.02 -30.78
C LYS A 41 -16.78 30.58 -31.38
N ASN A 42 -17.92 29.97 -31.05
CA ASN A 42 -19.26 30.47 -31.40
C ASN A 42 -19.44 31.90 -30.84
N ILE A 43 -19.29 32.91 -31.71
CA ILE A 43 -19.51 34.31 -31.35
C ILE A 43 -21.02 34.53 -31.25
N ARG A 44 -21.57 34.66 -30.03
CA ARG A 44 -22.90 35.24 -29.84
C ARG A 44 -22.78 36.75 -30.03
N PHE A 45 -23.49 37.26 -31.04
CA PHE A 45 -23.35 38.61 -31.58
C PHE A 45 -23.84 39.74 -30.66
N TRP A 46 -24.44 39.43 -29.51
CA TRP A 46 -25.03 40.44 -28.63
C TRP A 46 -24.89 40.01 -27.16
N GLY A 47 -23.88 40.55 -26.48
CA GLY A 47 -23.65 40.35 -25.05
C GLY A 47 -22.36 41.04 -24.64
N ASN A 48 -22.42 41.81 -23.56
CA ASN A 48 -21.30 42.54 -23.00
C ASN A 48 -20.15 41.55 -22.67
N ASN A 49 -19.06 41.60 -23.43
CA ASN A 49 -17.96 40.64 -23.33
C ASN A 49 -17.02 41.00 -22.17
N ASN A 50 -17.50 40.87 -20.93
CA ASN A 50 -16.61 40.55 -19.82
C ASN A 50 -16.50 39.03 -19.76
N ILE A 51 -15.73 38.47 -20.70
CA ILE A 51 -15.31 37.08 -20.60
C ILE A 51 -14.22 37.10 -19.54
N GLU A 52 -14.57 36.77 -18.29
CA GLU A 52 -13.56 36.32 -17.34
C GLU A 52 -12.76 35.22 -18.03
N GLU A 53 -11.44 35.41 -18.15
CA GLU A 53 -10.55 34.35 -18.58
C GLU A 53 -10.67 33.21 -17.57
N ILE A 54 -11.60 32.28 -17.83
CA ILE A 54 -11.59 30.98 -17.18
C ILE A 54 -10.26 30.37 -17.62
N SER A 55 -9.29 30.33 -16.71
CA SER A 55 -8.00 29.73 -16.96
C SER A 55 -8.21 28.25 -17.31
N GLN A 56 -8.30 27.96 -18.61
CA GLN A 56 -8.47 26.61 -19.08
C GLN A 56 -7.11 25.92 -18.99
N THR A 57 -7.04 24.89 -18.14
CA THR A 57 -5.86 24.03 -18.04
C THR A 57 -5.47 23.55 -19.43
N PRO A 58 -4.20 23.74 -19.85
CA PRO A 58 -3.78 23.46 -21.20
C PRO A 58 -3.82 21.95 -21.50
N SER A 59 -4.01 21.59 -22.77
CA SER A 59 -4.17 20.20 -23.21
C SER A 59 -3.01 19.28 -22.80
N TRP A 60 -1.78 19.77 -22.81
CA TRP A 60 -0.61 18.99 -22.39
C TRP A 60 -0.66 18.66 -20.89
N ALA A 61 -1.19 19.56 -20.06
CA ALA A 61 -1.30 19.33 -18.62
C ALA A 61 -2.34 18.24 -18.34
N TRP A 62 -3.48 18.25 -19.04
CA TRP A 62 -4.46 17.15 -18.97
C TRP A 62 -3.88 15.80 -19.38
N PHE A 63 -3.07 15.78 -20.44
CA PHE A 63 -2.37 14.57 -20.85
C PHE A 63 -1.40 14.06 -19.77
N LEU A 64 -0.56 14.91 -19.19
CA LEU A 64 0.36 14.52 -18.11
C LEU A 64 -0.36 14.09 -16.83
N ILE A 65 -1.51 14.69 -16.52
CA ILE A 65 -2.34 14.26 -15.39
C ILE A 65 -2.77 12.80 -15.59
N GLY A 66 -3.20 12.42 -16.80
CA GLY A 66 -3.58 11.05 -17.13
C GLY A 66 -2.40 10.09 -17.17
N LEU A 67 -1.26 10.53 -17.71
CA LEU A 67 -0.08 9.69 -17.93
C LEU A 67 0.73 9.44 -16.65
N ILE A 68 0.79 10.42 -15.74
CA ILE A 68 1.73 10.42 -14.61
C ILE A 68 1.00 10.57 -13.28
N LEU A 69 0.21 11.64 -13.13
CA LEU A 69 -0.35 12.00 -11.82
C LEU A 69 -1.35 10.96 -11.31
N ILE A 70 -2.33 10.58 -12.14
CA ILE A 70 -3.34 9.58 -11.78
C ILE A 70 -2.68 8.22 -11.45
N PRO A 71 -1.73 7.71 -12.26
CA PRO A 71 -0.97 6.52 -11.91
C PRO A 71 -0.24 6.58 -10.57
N ILE A 72 0.45 7.68 -10.27
CA ILE A 72 1.14 7.83 -8.98
C ILE A 72 0.15 7.77 -7.82
N ILE A 73 -0.99 8.47 -7.94
CA ILE A 73 -2.03 8.44 -6.92
C ILE A 73 -2.62 7.04 -6.76
N LEU A 74 -2.88 6.34 -7.88
CA LEU A 74 -3.36 4.95 -7.86
C LEU A 74 -2.36 3.99 -7.22
N SER A 75 -1.06 4.15 -7.48
CA SER A 75 -0.01 3.39 -6.80
C SER A 75 -0.06 3.61 -5.31
N ILE A 76 -0.12 4.87 -4.84
CA ILE A 76 -0.20 5.18 -3.41
C ILE A 76 -1.43 4.53 -2.79
N ILE A 77 -2.61 4.67 -3.40
CA ILE A 77 -3.84 4.07 -2.89
C ILE A 77 -3.75 2.54 -2.85
N SER A 78 -3.22 1.92 -3.91
CA SER A 78 -3.07 0.46 -3.99
C SER A 78 -2.11 -0.05 -2.92
N THR A 79 -0.97 0.62 -2.74
CA THR A 79 -0.02 0.30 -1.68
C THR A 79 -0.66 0.45 -0.31
N LEU A 80 -1.41 1.53 -0.05
CA LEU A 80 -2.10 1.70 1.22
C LEU A 80 -3.13 0.60 1.49
N ILE A 81 -3.89 0.15 0.49
CA ILE A 81 -4.83 -0.97 0.63
C ILE A 81 -4.09 -2.26 0.97
N LEU A 82 -2.98 -2.55 0.28
CA LEU A 82 -2.16 -3.72 0.57
C LEU A 82 -1.50 -3.63 1.96
N THR A 83 -0.98 -2.47 2.33
CA THR A 83 -0.41 -2.25 3.67
C THR A 83 -1.47 -2.43 4.75
N ILE A 84 -2.69 -1.92 4.57
CA ILE A 84 -3.79 -2.13 5.53
C ILE A 84 -4.18 -3.62 5.60
N ALA A 85 -4.13 -4.34 4.47
CA ALA A 85 -4.32 -5.78 4.45
C ALA A 85 -3.24 -6.49 5.29
N ASP A 86 -1.96 -6.14 5.07
CA ASP A 86 -0.80 -6.73 5.75
C ASP A 86 -0.79 -6.43 7.26
N PHE A 87 -1.16 -5.20 7.66
CA PHE A 87 -1.24 -4.78 9.07
C PHE A 87 -2.29 -5.55 9.88
N GLY A 88 -3.17 -6.32 9.23
CA GLY A 88 -4.20 -7.14 9.86
C GLY A 88 -3.98 -8.63 9.71
N LEU A 89 -2.87 -9.10 9.13
CA LEU A 89 -2.63 -10.52 8.90
C LEU A 89 -2.30 -11.27 10.18
N PHE A 90 -1.39 -10.74 11.00
CA PHE A 90 -0.99 -11.37 12.24
C PHE A 90 -1.29 -10.45 13.41
N ARG A 91 -1.99 -10.99 14.41
CA ARG A 91 -2.11 -10.35 15.71
C ARG A 91 -1.07 -10.93 16.63
N GLU A 92 -0.61 -10.11 17.56
CA GLU A 92 0.35 -10.53 18.57
C GLU A 92 -0.14 -10.19 19.98
N ILE A 93 0.18 -11.07 20.91
CA ILE A 93 0.14 -10.79 22.35
C ILE A 93 1.53 -11.13 22.87
N ASN A 94 2.15 -10.19 23.58
CA ASN A 94 3.47 -10.39 24.14
C ASN A 94 3.49 -10.16 25.65
N SER A 95 4.53 -10.69 26.28
CA SER A 95 4.84 -10.44 27.69
C SER A 95 6.35 -10.47 27.93
N SER A 96 6.81 -9.46 28.65
CA SER A 96 8.12 -9.44 29.32
C SER A 96 7.97 -9.58 30.85
N ASN A 97 6.75 -9.84 31.34
CA ASN A 97 6.48 -9.97 32.76
C ASN A 97 6.71 -11.41 33.21
N ILE A 98 7.89 -11.63 33.78
CA ILE A 98 8.43 -12.94 34.11
C ILE A 98 8.54 -13.13 35.62
N ASP A 99 8.00 -14.24 36.10
CA ASP A 99 8.19 -14.74 37.46
C ASP A 99 9.00 -16.05 37.42
N ASN A 100 9.74 -16.34 38.49
CA ASN A 100 10.42 -17.63 38.64
C ASN A 100 9.45 -18.66 39.23
N GLY A 101 9.42 -19.85 38.63
CA GLY A 101 8.72 -21.02 39.15
C GLY A 101 9.65 -21.97 39.90
N ASP A 102 9.06 -23.02 40.47
CA ASP A 102 9.83 -24.14 41.01
C ASP A 102 10.43 -24.96 39.86
N SER A 103 11.69 -25.40 40.01
CA SER A 103 12.35 -26.26 39.03
C SER A 103 11.58 -27.56 38.80
N VAL A 104 11.66 -28.09 37.59
CA VAL A 104 10.97 -29.33 37.20
C VAL A 104 11.98 -30.36 36.72
N THR A 105 11.65 -31.64 36.84
CA THR A 105 12.43 -32.72 36.24
C THR A 105 11.69 -33.35 35.08
N ILE A 106 12.29 -33.32 33.89
CA ILE A 106 11.78 -33.91 32.65
C ILE A 106 12.86 -34.83 32.11
N ASN A 107 12.54 -36.09 31.79
CA ASN A 107 13.50 -37.08 31.27
C ASN A 107 14.81 -37.19 32.10
N ASP A 108 14.68 -37.24 33.43
CA ASP A 108 15.79 -37.31 34.40
C ASP A 108 16.74 -36.09 34.42
N GLN A 109 16.36 -34.98 33.77
CA GLN A 109 17.09 -33.70 33.79
C GLN A 109 16.27 -32.63 34.51
N THR A 110 16.94 -31.78 35.30
CA THR A 110 16.30 -30.67 36.03
C THR A 110 16.39 -29.38 35.22
N PHE A 111 15.27 -28.68 35.08
CA PHE A 111 15.12 -27.44 34.35
C PHE A 111 14.70 -26.30 35.28
N GLU A 112 15.19 -25.10 35.02
CA GLU A 112 14.70 -23.89 35.66
C GLU A 112 13.40 -23.45 35.01
N VAL A 113 12.42 -23.02 35.81
CA VAL A 113 11.09 -22.65 35.32
C VAL A 113 10.86 -21.15 35.39
N TYR A 114 10.35 -20.61 34.30
CA TYR A 114 9.99 -19.22 34.11
C TYR A 114 8.53 -19.12 33.70
N ILE A 115 7.81 -18.15 34.27
CA ILE A 115 6.37 -17.98 34.08
C ILE A 115 6.12 -16.60 33.50
N PHE A 116 5.67 -16.55 32.25
CA PHE A 116 5.19 -15.33 31.62
C PHE A 116 3.70 -15.16 31.90
N THR A 117 3.33 -14.03 32.50
CA THR A 117 1.91 -13.65 32.62
C THR A 117 1.48 -12.89 31.36
N MET A 118 0.64 -13.52 30.54
CA MET A 118 0.09 -12.92 29.32
C MET A 118 -1.13 -12.04 29.65
N SER A 119 -1.49 -11.14 28.72
CA SER A 119 -2.68 -10.30 28.85
C SER A 119 -3.96 -11.13 28.87
N SER A 120 -5.03 -10.55 29.42
CA SER A 120 -6.31 -11.25 29.69
C SER A 120 -7.07 -11.77 28.47
N ASN A 121 -6.63 -11.44 27.26
CA ASN A 121 -7.19 -11.94 26.02
C ASN A 121 -6.43 -13.15 25.47
N PHE A 122 -5.28 -13.53 26.04
CA PHE A 122 -4.47 -14.64 25.51
C PHE A 122 -5.22 -15.97 25.60
N ASP A 123 -5.82 -16.30 26.74
CA ASP A 123 -6.56 -17.54 26.97
C ASP A 123 -7.71 -17.76 25.97
N ASN A 124 -8.34 -16.67 25.55
CA ASN A 124 -9.45 -16.66 24.60
C ASN A 124 -9.00 -16.87 23.15
N ASN A 125 -7.71 -16.64 22.84
CA ASN A 125 -7.18 -16.75 21.49
C ASN A 125 -6.28 -18.00 21.32
N TYR A 126 -5.58 -18.41 22.37
CA TYR A 126 -4.67 -19.56 22.33
C TYR A 126 -5.38 -20.82 21.86
N GLY A 127 -4.85 -21.44 20.79
CA GLY A 127 -5.41 -22.67 20.24
C GLY A 127 -6.77 -22.53 19.55
N THR A 128 -7.21 -21.31 19.19
CA THR A 128 -8.54 -21.09 18.58
C THR A 128 -8.51 -20.68 17.12
N THR A 129 -7.33 -20.37 16.59
CA THR A 129 -7.13 -19.75 15.27
C THR A 129 -6.61 -20.76 14.26
N SER A 130 -6.78 -20.47 12.96
CA SER A 130 -6.36 -21.36 11.88
C SER A 130 -4.88 -21.71 11.95
N PHE A 131 -4.03 -20.73 12.21
CA PHE A 131 -2.61 -20.91 12.53
C PHE A 131 -2.24 -20.01 13.69
N TRP A 132 -1.34 -20.50 14.55
CA TRP A 132 -0.70 -19.71 15.59
C TRP A 132 0.70 -20.23 15.89
N ASP A 133 1.49 -19.34 16.50
CA ASP A 133 2.87 -19.58 16.89
C ASP A 133 3.18 -18.86 18.22
N LEU A 134 3.76 -19.56 19.18
CA LEU A 134 4.18 -19.05 20.48
C LEU A 134 5.69 -19.15 20.58
N ASN A 135 6.34 -17.99 20.50
CA ASN A 135 7.79 -17.87 20.54
C ASN A 135 8.24 -17.45 21.95
N ILE A 136 9.37 -18.01 22.38
CA ILE A 136 10.08 -17.63 23.60
C ILE A 136 11.49 -17.20 23.21
N GLU A 137 11.91 -16.06 23.73
CA GLU A 137 13.18 -15.43 23.39
C GLU A 137 13.96 -15.07 24.64
N SER A 138 15.27 -15.24 24.58
CA SER A 138 16.24 -14.62 25.47
C SER A 138 17.09 -13.65 24.66
N SER A 139 17.05 -12.38 25.05
CA SER A 139 17.93 -11.34 24.53
C SER A 139 18.54 -10.56 25.69
N ASN A 140 19.70 -11.00 26.17
CA ASN A 140 20.39 -10.38 27.30
C ASN A 140 21.78 -9.87 26.87
N PRO A 141 22.11 -8.59 27.13
CA PRO A 141 23.42 -8.04 26.78
C PRO A 141 24.57 -8.84 27.40
N GLY A 142 25.40 -9.45 26.54
CA GLY A 142 26.57 -10.22 26.97
C GLY A 142 26.32 -11.70 27.26
N SER A 143 25.11 -12.21 27.00
CA SER A 143 24.84 -13.65 26.92
C SER A 143 24.61 -14.10 25.48
N LEU A 144 24.42 -15.40 25.30
CA LEU A 144 23.93 -15.95 24.05
C LEU A 144 22.44 -15.60 23.87
N ASP A 145 22.07 -15.09 22.72
CA ASP A 145 20.67 -14.87 22.36
C ASP A 145 20.09 -16.20 21.86
N TRP A 146 18.87 -16.53 22.26
CA TRP A 146 18.18 -17.72 21.76
C TRP A 146 16.68 -17.49 21.55
N MET A 147 16.11 -18.24 20.60
CA MET A 147 14.69 -18.22 20.28
C MET A 147 14.18 -19.64 19.97
N THR A 148 13.04 -19.99 20.55
CA THR A 148 12.35 -21.26 20.33
C THR A 148 10.86 -21.04 20.22
N TYR A 149 10.13 -22.02 19.70
CA TYR A 149 8.69 -21.89 19.49
C TYR A 149 7.92 -23.19 19.64
N ILE A 150 6.61 -23.03 19.91
CA ILE A 150 5.59 -24.04 19.64
C ILE A 150 4.53 -23.44 18.71
N SER A 151 3.99 -24.23 17.80
CA SER A 151 3.04 -23.79 16.78
C SER A 151 1.86 -24.75 16.70
N GLY A 152 0.77 -24.28 16.11
CA GLY A 152 -0.39 -25.14 15.92
C GLY A 152 -1.46 -24.59 15.00
N TYR A 153 -2.43 -25.46 14.72
CA TYR A 153 -3.64 -25.19 13.96
C TYR A 153 -4.83 -25.51 14.86
N TYR A 154 -5.56 -24.47 15.28
CA TYR A 154 -6.56 -24.57 16.33
C TYR A 154 -5.97 -25.23 17.58
N ASP A 155 -6.64 -26.23 18.14
CA ASP A 155 -6.22 -26.95 19.34
C ASP A 155 -5.14 -28.02 19.07
N ASN A 156 -4.72 -28.19 17.81
CA ASN A 156 -3.68 -29.14 17.44
C ASN A 156 -2.32 -28.46 17.49
N ILE A 157 -1.45 -28.96 18.36
CA ILE A 157 -0.08 -28.49 18.53
C ILE A 157 0.86 -29.40 17.72
N ASP A 158 1.79 -28.79 16.97
CA ASP A 158 2.68 -29.52 16.07
C ASP A 158 3.83 -30.22 16.80
N GLN A 159 4.17 -29.75 18.00
CA GLN A 159 5.28 -30.23 18.79
C GLN A 159 4.96 -31.52 19.55
N ARG A 160 6.02 -32.27 19.87
CA ARG A 160 5.91 -33.49 20.66
C ARG A 160 5.57 -33.17 22.11
N GLU A 161 4.88 -34.11 22.74
CA GLU A 161 4.51 -34.05 24.14
C GLU A 161 5.45 -34.91 24.99
N THR A 162 5.82 -34.40 26.16
CA THR A 162 6.50 -35.14 27.22
C THR A 162 5.83 -34.84 28.58
N GLN A 163 6.27 -35.53 29.63
CA GLN A 163 5.78 -35.30 30.99
C GLN A 163 6.92 -35.05 31.97
N ASP A 164 6.65 -34.21 32.96
CA ASP A 164 7.53 -34.08 34.12
C ASP A 164 7.31 -35.22 35.14
N ASP A 165 8.15 -35.25 36.16
CA ASP A 165 8.08 -36.19 37.30
C ASP A 165 6.75 -36.16 38.08
N SER A 166 6.00 -35.07 37.94
CA SER A 166 4.70 -34.83 38.56
C SER A 166 3.53 -35.20 37.63
N GLY A 167 3.83 -35.66 36.41
CA GLY A 167 2.86 -36.07 35.40
C GLY A 167 2.20 -34.92 34.64
N ASN A 168 2.72 -33.69 34.73
CA ASN A 168 2.24 -32.59 33.92
C ASN A 168 2.77 -32.69 32.49
N LEU A 169 1.93 -32.31 31.53
CA LEU A 169 2.26 -32.26 30.11
C LEU A 169 3.12 -31.05 29.76
N TRP A 170 4.12 -31.26 28.90
CA TRP A 170 5.01 -30.26 28.35
C TRP A 170 5.21 -30.47 26.85
N TYR A 171 5.36 -29.38 26.09
CA TYR A 171 5.66 -29.42 24.66
C TYR A 171 7.15 -29.20 24.40
N GLU A 172 7.76 -30.10 23.63
CA GLU A 172 9.14 -30.01 23.14
C GLU A 172 9.23 -28.89 22.09
N SER A 173 9.82 -27.75 22.46
CA SER A 173 9.90 -26.60 21.54
C SER A 173 10.93 -26.82 20.43
N ASN A 174 10.72 -26.19 19.28
CA ASN A 174 11.66 -26.19 18.17
C ASN A 174 12.47 -24.90 18.11
N SER A 175 13.77 -25.00 17.84
CA SER A 175 14.62 -23.84 17.58
C SER A 175 14.40 -23.28 16.17
N HIS A 176 14.46 -21.95 16.03
CA HIS A 176 14.50 -21.31 14.71
C HIS A 176 15.83 -21.61 13.98
N SER A 177 15.78 -21.62 12.64
CA SER A 177 16.84 -22.15 11.76
C SER A 177 18.19 -21.43 11.86
N ASP A 178 18.22 -20.21 12.39
CA ASP A 178 19.44 -19.46 12.71
C ASP A 178 20.17 -19.99 13.95
N MET A 179 19.55 -20.91 14.70
CA MET A 179 20.08 -21.52 15.91
C MET A 179 20.06 -23.06 15.89
N GLN A 180 19.61 -23.66 14.78
CA GLN A 180 19.50 -25.12 14.61
C GLN A 180 20.85 -25.85 14.63
N ASP A 181 21.93 -25.19 14.20
CA ASP A 181 23.27 -25.83 14.13
C ASP A 181 24.03 -25.77 15.48
N VAL A 182 23.46 -25.15 16.52
CA VAL A 182 24.14 -24.93 17.82
C VAL A 182 23.65 -25.91 18.90
N TYR A 183 22.44 -26.47 18.78
CA TYR A 183 21.82 -27.29 19.82
C TYR A 183 21.13 -28.53 19.25
N ASP A 184 21.58 -29.72 19.69
CA ASP A 184 21.16 -31.04 19.18
C ASP A 184 19.95 -31.65 19.94
N ASP A 185 19.29 -30.95 20.87
CA ASP A 185 18.17 -31.49 21.66
C ASP A 185 17.32 -30.36 22.28
N PRO A 186 16.00 -30.54 22.54
CA PRO A 186 15.15 -29.47 23.03
C PRO A 186 15.56 -29.10 24.46
N SER A 187 16.31 -28.01 24.58
CA SER A 187 16.74 -27.42 25.85
C SER A 187 15.64 -26.58 26.49
N VAL A 188 14.48 -26.48 25.84
CA VAL A 188 13.35 -25.66 26.28
C VAL A 188 12.04 -26.41 26.09
N TYR A 189 11.25 -26.48 27.15
CA TYR A 189 9.90 -27.05 27.16
C TYR A 189 8.88 -25.97 27.49
N ILE A 190 7.74 -26.00 26.82
CA ILE A 190 6.69 -25.00 26.98
C ILE A 190 5.40 -25.65 27.43
N ARG A 191 4.72 -25.02 28.38
CA ARG A 191 3.38 -25.39 28.83
C ARG A 191 2.53 -24.13 28.95
N VAL A 192 1.27 -24.23 28.54
CA VAL A 192 0.31 -23.13 28.66
C VAL A 192 -0.75 -23.48 29.70
N ILE A 193 -0.99 -22.56 30.64
CA ILE A 193 -2.00 -22.71 31.70
C ILE A 193 -2.79 -21.41 31.79
N GLU A 194 -4.03 -21.41 31.32
CA GLU A 194 -4.87 -20.21 31.25
C GLU A 194 -4.14 -19.06 30.53
N ASN A 195 -3.88 -17.94 31.22
CA ASN A 195 -3.16 -16.80 30.69
C ASN A 195 -1.65 -16.83 30.99
N LYS A 196 -1.10 -17.98 31.38
CA LYS A 196 0.32 -18.14 31.72
C LYS A 196 1.02 -19.04 30.73
N VAL A 197 2.18 -18.59 30.27
CA VAL A 197 3.12 -19.40 29.50
C VAL A 197 4.26 -19.78 30.44
N VAL A 198 4.35 -21.07 30.72
CA VAL A 198 5.35 -21.66 31.61
C VAL A 198 6.43 -22.28 30.74
N VAL A 199 7.68 -21.93 31.01
CA VAL A 199 8.84 -22.30 30.20
C VAL A 199 9.87 -22.96 31.11
N ALA A 200 10.25 -24.20 30.81
CA ALA A 200 11.35 -24.90 31.45
C ALA A 200 12.59 -24.79 30.57
N VAL A 201 13.69 -24.26 31.10
CA VAL A 201 14.93 -23.95 30.36
C VAL A 201 16.11 -24.70 30.96
N GLY A 202 16.91 -25.31 30.10
CA GLY A 202 18.11 -26.06 30.47
C GLY A 202 19.23 -25.14 30.96
N ASP A 203 20.16 -25.69 31.73
CA ASP A 203 21.30 -24.97 32.32
C ASP A 203 22.32 -24.43 31.29
N ASN A 204 22.23 -24.91 30.05
CA ASN A 204 23.03 -24.49 28.91
C ASN A 204 22.55 -23.18 28.26
N LEU A 205 21.38 -22.66 28.66
CA LEU A 205 20.78 -21.47 28.08
C LEU A 205 20.56 -20.36 29.12
N PRO A 206 20.78 -19.08 28.77
CA PRO A 206 20.41 -17.97 29.64
C PRO A 206 18.88 -17.89 29.84
N PRO A 207 18.42 -17.23 30.92
CA PRO A 207 16.99 -17.07 31.21
C PRO A 207 16.24 -16.39 30.06
N PRO A 208 15.01 -16.82 29.75
CA PRO A 208 14.18 -16.16 28.75
C PRO A 208 13.78 -14.77 29.23
N THR A 209 13.59 -13.85 28.30
CA THR A 209 13.26 -12.45 28.57
C THR A 209 11.91 -12.03 28.01
N PHE A 210 11.40 -12.80 27.04
CA PHE A 210 10.25 -12.40 26.27
C PHE A 210 9.46 -13.62 25.78
N SER A 211 8.13 -13.48 25.77
CA SER A 211 7.21 -14.42 25.16
C SER A 211 6.28 -13.66 24.22
N VAL A 212 6.06 -14.20 23.03
CA VAL A 212 5.15 -13.62 22.04
C VAL A 212 4.32 -14.69 21.36
N TYR A 213 3.01 -14.46 21.35
CA TYR A 213 2.01 -15.29 20.71
C TYR A 213 1.50 -14.58 19.46
N TYR A 214 1.78 -15.15 18.30
CA TYR A 214 1.29 -14.74 17.00
C TYR A 214 0.13 -15.63 16.56
N TRP A 215 -0.87 -15.04 15.92
CA TRP A 215 -1.88 -15.82 15.23
C TRP A 215 -2.37 -15.13 13.97
N ASP A 216 -2.76 -15.96 13.01
CA ASP A 216 -3.38 -15.47 11.79
C ASP A 216 -4.80 -14.97 12.12
N ASN A 217 -5.04 -13.71 11.80
CA ASN A 217 -6.36 -13.07 11.88
C ASN A 217 -7.17 -13.32 10.59
N SER A 218 -6.59 -14.00 9.61
CA SER A 218 -7.29 -14.43 8.40
C SER A 218 -8.17 -15.65 8.72
N GLY A 219 -9.47 -15.38 8.87
CA GLY A 219 -10.45 -16.33 8.36
C GLY A 219 -10.13 -16.60 6.88
N PRO A 220 -10.47 -17.78 6.33
CA PRO A 220 -10.07 -18.22 4.99
C PRO A 220 -10.50 -17.34 3.79
N GLU A 221 -11.07 -16.16 4.02
CA GLU A 221 -11.73 -15.32 3.02
C GLU A 221 -11.09 -13.93 2.81
N MET A 222 -10.17 -13.48 3.69
CA MET A 222 -9.77 -12.07 3.72
C MET A 222 -8.59 -11.70 2.78
N ASN A 223 -7.82 -12.67 2.31
CA ASN A 223 -6.63 -12.41 1.50
C ASN A 223 -6.92 -12.26 0.00
N GLY A 224 -7.87 -13.05 -0.54
CA GLY A 224 -8.19 -13.00 -1.97
C GLY A 224 -8.90 -11.71 -2.37
N THR A 225 -9.88 -11.26 -1.58
CA THR A 225 -10.75 -10.12 -1.91
C THR A 225 -10.03 -8.77 -1.81
N THR A 226 -9.12 -8.60 -0.84
CA THR A 226 -8.39 -7.34 -0.63
C THR A 226 -7.31 -7.11 -1.68
N ILE A 227 -6.53 -8.15 -1.99
CA ILE A 227 -5.54 -8.12 -3.08
C ILE A 227 -6.24 -7.91 -4.42
N PHE A 228 -7.35 -8.62 -4.66
CA PHE A 228 -8.14 -8.44 -5.87
C PHE A 228 -8.71 -7.02 -6.00
N SER A 229 -9.14 -6.40 -4.90
CA SER A 229 -9.62 -5.02 -4.87
C SER A 229 -8.51 -4.00 -5.17
N ALA A 230 -7.31 -4.20 -4.61
CA ALA A 230 -6.14 -3.38 -4.90
C ALA A 230 -5.72 -3.48 -6.39
N CYS A 231 -5.88 -4.64 -7.02
CA CYS A 231 -5.62 -4.81 -8.44
C CYS A 231 -6.74 -4.22 -9.33
N LEU A 232 -8.02 -4.35 -8.93
CA LEU A 232 -9.17 -3.90 -9.72
C LEU A 232 -9.29 -2.39 -9.86
N ILE A 233 -8.74 -1.60 -8.93
CA ILE A 233 -8.80 -0.14 -9.01
C ILE A 233 -8.14 0.40 -10.30
N TRP A 234 -7.13 -0.29 -10.80
CA TRP A 234 -6.39 0.08 -12.00
C TRP A 234 -7.23 0.02 -13.28
N PRO A 235 -7.77 -1.15 -13.70
CA PRO A 235 -8.60 -1.23 -14.90
C PRO A 235 -9.88 -0.39 -14.77
N VAL A 236 -10.49 -0.32 -13.58
CA VAL A 236 -11.68 0.50 -13.35
C VAL A 236 -11.38 1.99 -13.55
N THR A 237 -10.26 2.48 -13.02
CA THR A 237 -9.89 3.90 -13.16
C THR A 237 -9.47 4.24 -14.58
N ILE A 238 -8.77 3.35 -15.28
CA ILE A 238 -8.41 3.57 -16.69
C ILE A 238 -9.67 3.63 -17.55
N ILE A 239 -10.55 2.63 -17.46
CA ILE A 239 -11.77 2.56 -18.30
C ILE A 239 -12.74 3.70 -17.95
N GLY A 240 -13.07 3.85 -16.67
CA GLY A 240 -13.99 4.88 -16.19
C GLY A 240 -13.45 6.29 -16.44
N GLY A 241 -12.16 6.51 -16.15
CA GLY A 241 -11.47 7.76 -16.39
C GLY A 241 -11.42 8.14 -17.87
N THR A 242 -11.14 7.19 -18.77
CA THR A 242 -11.18 7.41 -20.22
C THR A 242 -12.58 7.79 -20.71
N ILE A 243 -13.62 7.04 -20.31
CA ILE A 243 -15.01 7.33 -20.70
C ILE A 243 -15.43 8.73 -20.21
N TRP A 244 -15.17 9.03 -18.94
CA TRP A 244 -15.50 10.33 -18.35
C TRP A 244 -14.75 11.48 -19.02
N SER A 245 -13.46 11.29 -19.31
CA SER A 245 -12.63 12.29 -19.98
C SER A 245 -13.13 12.59 -21.39
N ILE A 246 -13.57 11.57 -22.14
CA ILE A 246 -14.16 11.77 -23.47
C ILE A 246 -15.51 12.49 -23.37
N ARG A 247 -16.35 12.12 -22.40
CA ARG A 247 -17.67 12.75 -22.20
C ARG A 247 -17.60 14.22 -21.79
N THR A 248 -16.53 14.60 -21.10
CA THR A 248 -16.28 15.97 -20.61
C THR A 248 -15.42 16.80 -21.57
N ASP A 249 -15.20 16.32 -22.80
CA ASP A 249 -14.33 16.92 -23.83
C ASP A 249 -12.86 17.13 -23.39
N ARG A 250 -12.40 16.33 -22.42
CA ARG A 250 -11.01 16.26 -21.95
C ARG A 250 -10.25 15.14 -22.65
N LYS A 251 -10.28 15.11 -23.98
CA LYS A 251 -9.61 14.08 -24.79
C LYS A 251 -8.13 13.88 -24.44
N PRO A 252 -7.33 14.92 -24.17
CA PRO A 252 -5.92 14.73 -23.77
C PRO A 252 -5.75 13.89 -22.51
N LEU A 253 -6.64 14.04 -21.51
CA LEU A 253 -6.64 13.22 -20.30
C LEU A 253 -6.93 11.75 -20.61
N ALA A 254 -7.90 11.49 -21.49
CA ALA A 254 -8.25 10.15 -21.94
C ALA A 254 -7.05 9.44 -22.61
N TYR A 255 -6.32 10.15 -23.47
CA TYR A 255 -5.12 9.62 -24.11
C TYR A 255 -4.00 9.35 -23.11
N GLY A 256 -3.80 10.25 -22.13
CA GLY A 256 -2.82 10.04 -21.06
C GLY A 256 -3.09 8.75 -20.27
N LEU A 257 -4.35 8.52 -19.87
CA LEU A 257 -4.78 7.31 -19.16
C LEU A 257 -4.58 6.03 -19.97
N LEU A 258 -4.92 6.05 -21.26
CA LEU A 258 -4.72 4.90 -22.15
C LEU A 258 -3.24 4.61 -22.40
N SER A 259 -2.43 5.66 -22.61
CA SER A 259 -0.98 5.53 -22.76
C SER A 259 -0.34 4.90 -21.53
N TRP A 260 -0.73 5.33 -20.33
CA TRP A 260 -0.30 4.68 -19.10
C TRP A 260 -0.75 3.22 -19.03
N GLY A 261 -2.02 2.92 -19.37
CA GLY A 261 -2.54 1.56 -19.36
C GLY A 261 -1.71 0.61 -20.23
N ILE A 262 -1.26 1.07 -21.40
CA ILE A 262 -0.35 0.31 -22.27
C ILE A 262 1.01 0.10 -21.60
N VAL A 263 1.59 1.13 -20.99
CA VAL A 263 2.88 1.03 -20.27
C VAL A 263 2.79 0.02 -19.14
N ALA A 264 1.72 0.06 -18.34
CA ALA A 264 1.49 -0.88 -17.24
C ALA A 264 1.36 -2.33 -17.74
N LEU A 265 0.66 -2.54 -18.86
CA LEU A 265 0.48 -3.86 -19.46
C LEU A 265 1.81 -4.42 -20.00
N ILE A 266 2.62 -3.57 -20.64
CA ILE A 266 3.97 -3.94 -21.09
C ILE A 266 4.87 -4.29 -19.89
N ALA A 267 4.85 -3.47 -18.83
CA ALA A 267 5.63 -3.73 -17.62
C ALA A 267 5.27 -5.07 -16.97
N LEU A 268 3.97 -5.38 -16.89
CA LEU A 268 3.48 -6.65 -16.34
C LEU A 268 3.90 -7.86 -17.19
N LEU A 269 3.84 -7.74 -18.52
CA LEU A 269 4.31 -8.79 -19.44
C LEU A 269 5.83 -9.01 -19.33
N LEU A 270 6.62 -7.94 -19.26
CA LEU A 270 8.08 -8.03 -19.10
C LEU A 270 8.46 -8.65 -17.76
N PHE A 271 7.80 -8.24 -16.67
CA PHE A 271 8.01 -8.83 -15.35
C PHE A 271 7.69 -10.32 -15.35
N SER A 272 6.54 -10.71 -15.91
CA SER A 272 6.14 -12.11 -16.02
C SER A 272 7.14 -12.92 -16.84
N PHE A 273 7.56 -12.41 -18.00
CA PHE A 273 8.54 -13.07 -18.86
C PHE A 273 9.90 -13.24 -18.19
N ALA A 274 10.39 -12.21 -17.48
CA ALA A 274 11.63 -12.29 -16.72
C ALA A 274 11.55 -13.31 -15.57
N TRP A 275 10.40 -13.38 -14.89
CA TRP A 275 10.15 -14.36 -13.82
C TRP A 275 10.20 -15.80 -14.33
N PHE A 276 9.62 -16.08 -15.50
CA PHE A 276 9.62 -17.42 -16.11
C PHE A 276 10.95 -17.84 -16.74
N ILE A 277 11.91 -16.92 -16.90
CA ILE A 277 13.24 -17.22 -17.46
C ILE A 277 14.33 -17.16 -16.39
N GLY A 278 14.09 -16.46 -15.28
CA GLY A 278 15.01 -16.28 -14.16
C GLY A 278 14.92 -17.35 -13.06
N PHE A 279 14.02 -18.33 -13.20
CA PHE A 279 13.90 -19.53 -12.35
C PHE A 279 13.84 -20.79 -13.20
#